data_AF-A0A973B1R8-F1
#
_entry.id   AF-A0A973B1R8-F1
#
_cell.length_a   1.000
_cell.length_b   1.000
_cell.length_c   1.000
_cell.angle_alpha   90.00
_cell.angle_beta   90.00
_cell.angle_gamma   90.00
#
_symmetry.space_group_name_H-M   'P 1'
#
loop_
_entity.id
_entity.type
_entity.pdbx_description
1 polymer ?
#
loop_
_entity_poly.entity_id
_entity_poly.type
_entity_poly.pdbx_seq_one_letter_code
_entity_poly.pdbx_strand_id
1 'polypeptide(L)'
;MSSRRKFTTEFKVEAAHRVIDSGRSIAEVARELSVGEQSLGEWVRDERRRMDAARGTENEPLTPQEKAELATLRKKVVELEKDLLFLGKVSAYAGDRCQVGVSPRLARMVS
;
A
#
# COMPACT_ATOMS: atom_id res chain seq x y z
N MET A 1 -44.62 -9.51 16.83
CA MET A 1 -43.77 -8.41 16.31
C MET A 1 -42.53 -9.03 15.69
N SER A 2 -42.25 -8.79 14.41
CA SER A 2 -41.11 -9.42 13.71
C SER A 2 -39.79 -8.79 14.19
N SER A 3 -38.99 -9.58 14.92
CA SER A 3 -37.66 -9.18 15.37
C SER A 3 -36.74 -9.07 14.16
N ARG A 4 -36.40 -7.84 13.76
CA ARG A 4 -35.46 -7.59 12.66
C ARG A 4 -34.07 -8.00 13.14
N ARG A 5 -33.52 -9.09 12.55
CA ARG A 5 -32.12 -9.49 12.75
C ARG A 5 -31.22 -8.29 12.43
N LYS A 6 -30.36 -7.90 13.38
CA LYS A 6 -29.35 -6.86 13.19
C LYS A 6 -28.07 -7.52 12.72
N PHE A 7 -27.53 -7.04 11.60
CA PHE A 7 -26.25 -7.47 11.05
C PHE A 7 -25.21 -6.38 11.31
N THR A 8 -23.98 -6.78 11.65
CA THR A 8 -22.85 -5.87 11.80
C THR A 8 -22.45 -5.28 10.45
N THR A 9 -21.76 -4.14 10.47
CA THR A 9 -21.38 -3.45 9.24
C THR A 9 -20.38 -4.28 8.43
N GLU A 10 -19.44 -4.93 9.12
CA GLU A 10 -18.42 -5.80 8.56
C GLU A 10 -19.05 -6.98 7.82
N PHE A 11 -20.09 -7.59 8.41
CA PHE A 11 -20.80 -8.71 7.78
C PHE A 11 -21.48 -8.30 6.47
N LYS A 12 -22.04 -7.09 6.41
CA LYS A 12 -22.69 -6.58 5.20
C LYS A 12 -21.69 -6.35 4.07
N VAL A 13 -20.53 -5.79 4.40
CA VAL A 13 -19.42 -5.53 3.47
C VAL A 13 -18.88 -6.85 2.94
N GLU A 14 -18.57 -7.82 3.81
CA GLU A 14 -18.12 -9.16 3.40
C GLU A 14 -19.13 -9.89 2.51
N ALA A 15 -20.41 -9.83 2.85
CA ALA A 15 -21.47 -10.44 2.04
C ALA A 15 -21.59 -9.76 0.66
N ALA A 16 -21.43 -8.44 0.59
CA ALA A 16 -21.42 -7.69 -0.66
C ALA A 16 -20.20 -8.03 -1.53
N HIS A 17 -19.01 -8.08 -0.93
CA HIS A 17 -17.77 -8.48 -1.61
C HIS A 17 -17.86 -9.88 -2.20
N ARG A 18 -18.43 -10.85 -1.46
CA ARG A 18 -18.66 -12.19 -2.00
C ARG A 18 -19.45 -12.17 -3.30
N VAL A 19 -20.47 -11.32 -3.43
CA VAL A 19 -21.25 -11.19 -4.68
C VAL A 19 -20.45 -10.46 -5.77
N ILE A 20 -19.77 -9.37 -5.41
CA ILE A 20 -19.03 -8.53 -6.36
C ILE A 20 -17.83 -9.27 -6.95
N ASP A 21 -17.05 -9.95 -6.10
CA ASP A 21 -15.78 -10.57 -6.48
C ASP A 21 -15.97 -11.92 -7.16
N SER A 22 -16.96 -12.71 -6.71
CA SER A 22 -17.23 -14.04 -7.30
C SER A 22 -18.15 -13.99 -8.52
N GLY A 23 -18.85 -12.87 -8.77
CA GLY A 23 -19.82 -12.74 -9.85
C GLY A 23 -21.06 -13.65 -9.73
N ARG A 24 -21.25 -14.31 -8.59
CA ARG A 24 -22.40 -15.20 -8.32
C ARG A 24 -23.67 -14.38 -8.13
N SER A 25 -24.82 -15.04 -8.32
CA SER A 25 -26.12 -14.37 -8.16
C SER A 25 -26.39 -14.00 -6.69
N ILE A 26 -27.09 -12.88 -6.47
CA ILE A 26 -27.50 -12.44 -5.13
C ILE A 26 -28.33 -13.52 -4.43
N ALA A 27 -29.20 -14.23 -5.16
CA ALA A 27 -30.06 -15.27 -4.60
C ALA A 27 -29.27 -16.48 -4.06
N GLU A 28 -28.21 -16.88 -4.76
CA GLU A 28 -27.35 -17.99 -4.34
C GLU A 28 -26.60 -17.65 -3.06
N VAL A 29 -25.93 -16.49 -3.02
CA VAL A 29 -25.18 -16.03 -1.85
C VAL A 29 -26.09 -15.75 -0.66
N ALA A 30 -27.30 -15.23 -0.90
CA ALA A 30 -28.28 -14.99 0.14
C ALA A 30 -28.74 -16.29 0.83
N ARG A 31 -28.94 -17.37 0.06
CA ARG A 31 -29.29 -18.69 0.59
C ARG A 31 -28.15 -19.30 1.40
N GLU A 32 -26.92 -19.21 0.90
CA GLU A 32 -25.71 -19.68 1.62
C GLU A 32 -25.55 -18.97 2.97
N LEU A 33 -25.77 -17.66 3.01
CA LEU A 33 -25.62 -16.84 4.21
C LEU A 33 -26.91 -16.74 5.05
N SER A 34 -28.01 -17.40 4.65
CA SER A 34 -29.32 -17.33 5.30
C SER A 34 -29.83 -15.90 5.55
N VAL A 35 -29.54 -14.99 4.60
CA VAL A 35 -29.97 -13.59 4.59
C VAL A 35 -31.07 -13.35 3.56
N GLY A 36 -31.85 -12.28 3.74
CA GLY A 36 -32.86 -11.90 2.77
C GLY A 36 -32.21 -11.37 1.49
N GLU A 37 -32.66 -11.86 0.34
CA GLU A 37 -32.15 -11.46 -0.99
C GLU A 37 -32.23 -9.94 -1.21
N GLN A 38 -33.32 -9.32 -0.74
CA GLN A 38 -33.52 -7.86 -0.82
C GLN A 38 -32.45 -7.10 -0.03
N SER A 39 -32.17 -7.51 1.20
CA SER A 39 -31.15 -6.86 2.04
C SER A 39 -29.75 -7.02 1.46
N LEU A 40 -29.43 -8.20 0.93
CA LEU A 40 -28.14 -8.44 0.28
C LEU A 40 -27.99 -7.58 -0.98
N GLY A 41 -29.06 -7.42 -1.76
CA GLY A 41 -29.07 -6.54 -2.94
C GLY A 41 -28.84 -5.06 -2.58
N GLU A 42 -29.41 -4.58 -1.48
CA GLU A 42 -29.14 -3.23 -0.95
C GLU A 42 -27.66 -3.08 -0.55
N TRP A 43 -27.08 -4.05 0.14
CA TRP A 43 -25.68 -3.99 0.57
C TRP A 43 -24.71 -4.03 -0.62
N VAL A 44 -24.98 -4.85 -1.64
CA VAL A 44 -24.17 -4.87 -2.88
C VAL A 44 -24.23 -3.53 -3.60
N ARG A 45 -25.38 -2.87 -3.63
CA ARG A 45 -25.52 -1.54 -4.24
C ARG A 45 -24.76 -0.47 -3.45
N ASP A 46 -24.85 -0.49 -2.12
CA ASP A 46 -24.11 0.43 -1.26
C ASP A 46 -22.61 0.23 -1.41
N GLU A 47 -22.15 -1.03 -1.43
CA GLU A 47 -20.73 -1.34 -1.58
C GLU A 47 -20.20 -0.95 -2.96
N ARG A 48 -20.95 -1.21 -4.04
CA ARG A 48 -20.58 -0.72 -5.38
C ARG A 48 -20.46 0.80 -5.41
N ARG A 49 -21.38 1.54 -4.78
CA ARG A 49 -21.28 3.00 -4.68
C ARG A 49 -20.05 3.45 -3.89
N ARG A 50 -19.69 2.75 -2.80
CA ARG A 50 -18.48 3.05 -2.03
C ARG A 50 -17.22 2.79 -2.83
N MET A 51 -17.15 1.66 -3.52
CA MET A 51 -16.06 1.33 -4.42
C MET A 51 -15.96 2.36 -5.54
N ASP A 52 -17.07 2.75 -6.17
CA ASP A 52 -17.10 3.76 -7.22
C ASP A 52 -16.72 5.16 -6.69
N ALA A 53 -17.11 5.51 -5.47
CA ALA A 53 -16.70 6.76 -4.82
C ALA A 53 -15.20 6.77 -4.48
N ALA A 54 -14.66 5.64 -4.00
CA ALA A 54 -13.22 5.47 -3.81
C ALA A 54 -12.47 5.55 -5.16
N ARG A 55 -13.05 4.97 -6.22
CA ARG A 55 -12.55 5.09 -7.59
C ARG A 55 -12.71 6.50 -8.19
N GLY A 56 -13.69 7.26 -7.71
CA GLY A 56 -13.86 8.67 -8.02
C GLY A 56 -12.73 9.50 -7.40
N THR A 57 -12.30 9.16 -6.18
CA THR A 57 -11.18 9.88 -5.52
C THR A 57 -9.81 9.60 -6.14
N GLU A 58 -9.57 8.42 -6.72
CA GLU A 58 -8.33 8.14 -7.48
C GLU A 58 -8.30 8.79 -8.87
N ASN A 59 -9.47 9.14 -9.44
CA ASN A 59 -9.58 9.82 -10.74
C ASN A 59 -9.96 11.31 -10.62
N GLU A 60 -10.12 11.83 -9.40
CA GLU A 60 -10.31 13.26 -9.20
C GLU A 60 -9.05 13.97 -9.72
N PRO A 61 -9.17 14.86 -10.72
CA PRO A 61 -8.01 15.53 -11.27
C PRO A 61 -7.33 16.34 -10.17
N LEU A 62 -6.13 15.90 -9.79
CA LEU A 62 -5.27 16.60 -8.83
C LEU A 62 -5.30 18.10 -9.12
N THR A 63 -5.58 18.88 -8.08
CA THR A 63 -5.58 20.34 -8.17
C THR A 63 -4.21 20.82 -8.66
N PRO A 64 -4.13 21.98 -9.32
CA PRO A 64 -2.84 22.52 -9.77
C PRO A 64 -1.83 22.68 -8.62
N GLN A 65 -2.30 22.93 -7.40
CA GLN A 65 -1.47 22.99 -6.20
C GLN A 65 -0.87 21.62 -5.86
N GLU A 66 -1.68 20.56 -5.78
CA GLU A 66 -1.21 19.20 -5.49
C GLU A 66 -0.22 18.70 -6.55
N LYS A 67 -0.43 19.05 -7.82
CA LYS A 67 0.52 18.74 -8.90
C LYS A 67 1.87 19.45 -8.72
N ALA A 68 1.87 20.71 -8.29
CA ALA A 68 3.09 21.48 -8.04
C ALA A 68 3.85 20.95 -6.83
N GLU A 69 3.13 20.56 -5.78
CA GLU A 69 3.70 19.91 -4.59
C GLU A 69 4.33 18.56 -4.94
N LEU A 70 3.64 17.71 -5.71
CA LEU A 70 4.18 16.45 -6.22
C LEU A 70 5.45 16.65 -7.05
N ALA A 71 5.48 17.64 -7.95
CA ALA A 71 6.67 17.95 -8.73
C ALA A 71 7.85 18.37 -7.85
N THR A 72 7.58 19.17 -6.82
CA THR A 72 8.59 19.60 -5.84
C THR A 72 9.11 18.43 -5.01
N LEU A 73 8.22 17.56 -4.53
CA LEU A 73 8.60 16.37 -3.76
C LEU A 73 9.43 15.39 -4.60
N ARG A 74 9.06 15.16 -5.86
CA ARG A 74 9.85 14.32 -6.78
C ARG A 74 11.26 14.87 -7.01
N LYS A 75 11.42 16.19 -7.14
CA LYS A 75 12.74 16.83 -7.24
C LYS A 75 13.58 16.59 -5.99
N LYS A 76 12.98 16.73 -4.79
CA LYS A 76 13.67 16.46 -3.52
C LYS A 76 14.12 15.01 -3.39
N VAL A 77 13.32 14.04 -3.83
CA VAL A 77 13.71 12.63 -3.84
C VAL A 77 14.97 12.42 -4.68
N VAL A 78 15.00 12.96 -5.90
CA VAL A 78 16.16 12.83 -6.80
C VAL A 78 17.41 13.51 -6.21
N GLU A 79 17.25 14.64 -5.53
CA GLU A 79 18.36 15.33 -4.85
C GLU A 79 18.91 14.49 -3.70
N LEU A 80 18.03 13.98 -2.83
CA LEU A 80 18.41 13.11 -1.71
C LEU A 80 19.08 11.81 -2.19
N GLU A 81 18.60 11.21 -3.27
CA GLU A 81 19.22 10.02 -3.87
C GLU A 81 20.66 10.31 -4.36
N LYS A 82 20.91 11.50 -4.92
CA LYS A 82 22.26 11.92 -5.32
C LYS A 82 23.16 12.12 -4.11
N ASP A 83 22.65 12.73 -3.04
CA ASP A 83 23.40 12.92 -1.80
C ASP A 83 23.75 11.58 -1.16
N LEU A 84 22.80 10.64 -1.10
CA LEU A 84 23.05 9.27 -0.65
C LEU A 84 24.08 8.56 -1.51
N LEU A 85 24.01 8.71 -2.84
CA LEU A 85 25.01 8.15 -3.75
C LEU A 85 26.39 8.76 -3.53
N PHE A 86 26.47 10.07 -3.30
CA PHE A 86 27.72 10.77 -3.02
C PHE A 86 28.31 10.31 -1.68
N LEU A 87 27.52 10.30 -0.61
CA LEU A 87 27.94 9.84 0.71
C LEU A 87 28.35 8.36 0.70
N GLY A 88 27.61 7.52 -0.02
CA GLY A 88 27.95 6.10 -0.22
C GLY A 88 29.28 5.93 -0.93
N LYS A 89 29.55 6.71 -1.98
CA LYS A 89 30.87 6.72 -2.64
C LYS A 89 31.97 7.18 -1.70
N VAL A 90 31.78 8.28 -0.97
CA VAL A 90 32.76 8.80 0.00
C VAL A 90 33.06 7.77 1.09
N SER A 91 32.04 7.08 1.61
CA SER A 91 32.17 5.99 2.57
C SER A 91 32.99 4.81 2.00
N ALA A 92 32.72 4.41 0.75
CA ALA A 92 33.50 3.38 0.07
C ALA A 92 34.98 3.78 -0.09
N TYR A 93 35.26 5.01 -0.53
CA TYR A 93 36.62 5.55 -0.61
C TYR A 93 37.33 5.65 0.76
N ALA A 94 36.58 5.84 1.84
CA ALA A 94 37.13 5.84 3.20
C ALA A 94 37.45 4.41 3.70
N GLY A 95 36.66 3.41 3.30
CA GLY A 95 36.90 1.99 3.61
C GLY A 95 38.10 1.39 2.87
N ASP A 96 38.29 1.74 1.60
CA ASP A 96 39.37 1.17 0.76
C ASP A 96 40.79 1.61 1.19
N ARG A 97 40.94 2.76 1.87
CA ARG A 97 42.26 3.24 2.32
C ARG A 97 42.76 2.59 3.61
N CYS A 98 41.98 1.74 4.27
CA CYS A 98 42.43 1.01 5.46
C CYS A 98 43.25 -0.26 5.15
N GLN A 99 43.38 -0.70 3.89
CA GLN A 99 44.15 -1.92 3.54
C GLN A 99 45.60 -1.68 3.04
N VAL A 100 46.01 -0.44 2.77
CA VAL A 100 47.37 -0.15 2.25
C VAL A 100 48.25 0.50 3.33
N GLY A 101 48.63 -0.27 4.36
CA GLY A 101 49.47 0.28 5.43
C GLY A 101 50.09 -0.67 6.45
N VAL A 102 50.03 -2.00 6.31
CA VAL A 102 50.78 -2.90 7.21
C VAL A 102 51.99 -3.46 6.49
N SER A 103 53.12 -2.75 6.60
CA SER A 103 54.43 -3.26 6.16
C SER A 103 54.89 -4.40 7.08
N PRO A 104 55.17 -5.62 6.57
CA PRO A 104 55.69 -6.72 7.37
C PRO A 104 57.22 -6.57 7.46
N ARG A 105 57.70 -5.59 8.23
CA ARG A 105 59.14 -5.40 8.44
C ARG A 105 59.44 -5.26 9.92
N LEU A 106 59.19 -6.31 10.70
CA LEU A 106 59.78 -6.56 12.03
C LEU A 106 59.40 -7.98 12.53
N ALA A 107 59.70 -9.02 11.74
CA ALA A 107 59.62 -10.41 12.19
C ALA A 107 61.00 -11.08 12.11
N ARG A 108 61.97 -10.59 12.90
CA ARG A 108 63.20 -11.34 13.21
C ARG A 108 63.94 -10.76 14.42
N MET A 109 63.56 -11.20 15.63
CA MET A 109 64.46 -11.19 16.80
C MET A 109 63.87 -12.07 17.92
N VAL A 110 64.00 -13.38 17.78
CA VAL A 110 64.14 -14.32 18.91
C VAL A 110 65.22 -15.34 18.51
N SER A 111 66.40 -15.17 19.11
CA SER A 111 67.43 -16.19 19.37
C SER A 111 68.18 -15.73 20.60
#